data_AF-A0MB24-F1
#
_entry.id   AF-A0MB24-F1
#
_cell.length_a   1.000
_cell.length_b   1.000
_cell.length_c   1.000
_cell.angle_alpha   90.00
_cell.angle_beta   90.00
_cell.angle_gamma   90.00
#
_symmetry.space_group_name_H-M   'P 1'
#
loop_
_entity.id
_entity.type
_entity.pdbx_description
1 polymer ?
#
loop_
_entity_poly.entity_id
_entity_poly.type
_entity_poly.pdbx_seq_one_letter_code
_entity_poly.pdbx_strand_id
1 'polypeptide(L)'
;ARGQEGTIYIDDGNELEFFEVLEMIRPDVVLTGPRVGALVKKLHLPYVNGHGYHNGPYMGFEGAVNMARDLYNAIYSPLMQLAGIDVRDDEPKKDNSESLKQQSEEVTAYIQERTEEITKFIQERCLWQFHSRSWDREENINGVINKAIAIASGEKLVNESPAEKLHYADAKILVLDLKKKFSWFENSDQAHITAVLELVKQKLIGIAITGSR
;
A
#
# COMPACT_ATOMS: atom_id res chain seq x y z
N ALA A 1 -18.00 16.16 10.09
CA ALA A 1 -17.33 14.86 9.98
C ALA A 1 -15.88 15.12 9.58
N ARG A 2 -14.89 14.46 10.20
CA ARG A 2 -13.50 14.50 9.73
C ARG A 2 -13.35 13.33 8.77
N GLY A 3 -12.97 13.56 7.51
CA GLY A 3 -12.73 12.43 6.62
C GLY A 3 -11.39 11.77 6.91
N GLN A 4 -11.17 10.64 6.24
CA GLN A 4 -10.11 9.70 6.57
C GLN A 4 -8.76 10.18 6.03
N GLU A 5 -7.68 9.72 6.64
CA GLU A 5 -6.32 9.93 6.13
C GLU A 5 -6.22 9.37 4.69
N GLY A 6 -5.61 10.14 3.79
CA GLY A 6 -5.59 9.84 2.35
C GLY A 6 -6.78 10.39 1.55
N THR A 7 -7.78 11.01 2.18
CA THR A 7 -8.87 11.69 1.47
C THR A 7 -8.39 13.03 0.89
N ILE A 8 -8.65 13.26 -0.40
CA ILE A 8 -8.36 14.53 -1.08
C ILE A 8 -9.58 15.46 -0.98
N TYR A 9 -9.35 16.71 -0.57
CA TYR A 9 -10.37 17.77 -0.52
C TYR A 9 -9.98 18.88 -1.47
N ILE A 10 -10.89 19.25 -2.37
CA ILE A 10 -10.65 20.27 -3.39
C ILE A 10 -11.78 21.28 -3.29
N ASP A 11 -11.39 22.55 -3.24
CA ASP A 11 -12.31 23.69 -3.28
C ASP A 11 -12.28 24.28 -4.69
N ASP A 12 -13.46 24.57 -5.25
CA ASP A 12 -13.66 25.07 -6.62
C ASP A 12 -12.87 24.32 -7.71
N GLY A 13 -12.83 22.98 -7.59
CA GLY A 13 -12.05 22.13 -8.46
C GLY A 13 -12.45 22.23 -9.93
N ASN A 14 -11.46 22.32 -10.81
CA ASN A 14 -11.68 22.38 -12.25
C ASN A 14 -11.61 20.99 -12.93
N GLU A 15 -11.90 20.94 -14.23
CA GLU A 15 -12.00 19.68 -14.97
C GLU A 15 -10.65 18.93 -15.10
N LEU A 16 -9.52 19.65 -15.20
CA LEU A 16 -8.20 19.02 -15.29
C LEU A 16 -7.79 18.39 -13.95
N GLU A 17 -7.96 19.14 -12.86
CA GLU A 17 -7.74 18.63 -11.50
C GLU A 17 -8.59 17.40 -11.22
N PHE A 18 -9.83 17.39 -11.71
CA PHE A 18 -10.70 16.24 -11.57
C PHE A 18 -10.12 14.99 -12.25
N PHE A 19 -9.56 15.11 -13.46
CA PHE A 19 -8.90 13.97 -14.12
C PHE A 19 -7.65 13.50 -13.38
N GLU A 20 -6.82 14.42 -12.87
CA GLU A 20 -5.65 14.07 -12.06
C GLU A 20 -6.06 13.26 -10.82
N VAL A 21 -7.14 13.66 -10.14
CA VAL A 21 -7.67 12.93 -8.99
C VAL A 21 -8.20 11.54 -9.38
N LEU A 22 -8.89 11.43 -10.52
CA LEU A 22 -9.38 10.14 -11.01
C LEU A 22 -8.22 9.17 -11.29
N GLU A 23 -7.09 9.67 -11.82
CA GLU A 23 -5.90 8.85 -12.06
C GLU A 23 -5.20 8.44 -10.76
N MET A 24 -5.12 9.34 -9.78
CA MET A 24 -4.50 9.08 -8.48
C MET A 24 -5.28 8.07 -7.64
N ILE A 25 -6.61 8.22 -7.56
CA ILE A 25 -7.45 7.45 -6.64
C ILE A 25 -8.08 6.23 -7.31
N ARG A 26 -8.33 6.27 -8.63
CA ARG A 26 -9.05 5.22 -9.38
C ARG A 26 -10.35 4.78 -8.68
N PRO A 27 -11.34 5.68 -8.52
CA PRO A 27 -12.56 5.38 -7.79
C PRO A 27 -13.43 4.34 -8.50
N ASP A 28 -14.17 3.53 -7.75
CA ASP A 28 -15.13 2.57 -8.32
C ASP A 28 -16.43 3.25 -8.81
N VAL A 29 -16.78 4.41 -8.27
CA VAL A 29 -17.98 5.17 -8.63
C VAL A 29 -17.79 6.66 -8.34
N VAL A 30 -18.36 7.51 -9.21
CA VAL A 30 -18.32 8.97 -9.05
C VAL A 30 -19.72 9.53 -8.77
N LEU A 31 -19.87 10.28 -7.67
CA LEU A 31 -21.09 11.03 -7.40
C LEU A 31 -20.93 12.47 -7.89
N THR A 32 -21.59 12.83 -8.98
CA THR A 32 -21.41 14.14 -9.64
C THR A 32 -22.64 14.54 -10.45
N GLY A 33 -22.63 15.71 -11.11
CA GLY A 33 -23.70 16.13 -12.01
C GLY A 33 -23.72 15.36 -13.34
N PRO A 34 -24.83 15.40 -14.08
CA PRO A 34 -25.00 14.60 -15.30
C PRO A 34 -23.99 14.93 -16.40
N ARG A 35 -23.53 16.19 -16.50
CA ARG A 35 -22.51 16.61 -17.47
C ARG A 35 -21.16 15.92 -17.22
N VAL A 36 -20.65 16.01 -15.98
CA VAL A 36 -19.39 15.35 -15.58
C VAL A 36 -19.58 13.83 -15.57
N GLY A 37 -20.77 13.34 -15.19
CA GLY A 37 -21.14 11.93 -15.27
C GLY A 37 -21.01 11.34 -16.68
N ALA A 38 -21.43 12.09 -17.71
CA ALA A 38 -21.27 11.66 -19.09
C ALA A 38 -19.79 11.62 -19.54
N LEU A 39 -18.96 12.50 -18.97
CA LEU A 39 -17.51 12.55 -19.22
C LEU A 39 -16.82 11.32 -18.64
N VAL A 40 -17.03 11.02 -17.35
CA VAL A 40 -16.35 9.89 -16.68
C VAL A 40 -16.75 8.52 -17.23
N LYS A 41 -17.94 8.38 -17.82
CA LYS A 41 -18.33 7.15 -18.54
C LYS A 41 -17.39 6.81 -19.70
N LYS A 42 -16.73 7.81 -20.31
CA LYS A 42 -15.72 7.57 -21.36
C LYS A 42 -14.45 6.92 -20.82
N LEU A 43 -14.22 7.03 -19.51
CA LEU A 43 -13.15 6.36 -18.79
C LEU A 43 -13.60 5.02 -18.19
N HIS A 44 -14.79 4.52 -18.57
CA HIS A 44 -15.41 3.32 -18.00
C HIS A 44 -15.67 3.40 -16.49
N LEU A 45 -15.87 4.62 -15.98
CA LEU A 45 -16.27 4.86 -14.60
C LEU A 45 -17.78 5.05 -14.52
N PRO A 46 -18.49 4.30 -13.67
CA PRO A 46 -19.90 4.53 -13.43
C PRO A 46 -20.11 5.80 -12.58
N TYR A 47 -21.27 6.43 -12.74
CA TYR A 47 -21.61 7.63 -11.99
C TYR A 47 -23.03 7.56 -11.43
N VAL A 48 -23.26 8.23 -10.30
CA VAL A 48 -24.58 8.51 -9.75
C VAL A 48 -24.78 10.02 -9.66
N ASN A 49 -25.95 10.53 -10.06
CA ASN A 49 -26.25 11.95 -10.00
C ASN A 49 -26.36 12.41 -8.54
N GLY A 50 -25.34 13.12 -8.05
CA GLY A 50 -25.27 13.62 -6.68
C GLY A 50 -26.14 14.86 -6.42
N HIS A 51 -26.61 15.54 -7.48
CA HIS A 51 -27.42 16.76 -7.35
C HIS A 51 -28.92 16.47 -7.42
N GLY A 52 -29.33 15.76 -8.47
CA GLY A 52 -30.75 15.53 -8.80
C GLY A 52 -31.25 14.12 -8.56
N TYR A 53 -30.39 13.23 -8.04
CA TYR A 53 -30.62 11.79 -7.94
C TYR A 53 -30.70 11.10 -9.32
N HIS A 54 -30.49 9.79 -9.35
CA HIS A 54 -30.95 8.97 -10.47
C HIS A 54 -32.40 8.55 -10.19
N ASN A 55 -32.62 7.83 -9.09
CA ASN A 55 -33.95 7.37 -8.66
C ASN A 55 -34.22 7.79 -7.21
N GLY A 56 -34.43 9.09 -7.00
CA GLY A 56 -34.70 9.65 -5.68
C GLY A 56 -36.06 9.28 -5.07
N PRO A 57 -36.34 9.72 -3.84
CA PRO A 57 -35.48 10.54 -2.98
C PRO A 57 -34.36 9.71 -2.33
N TYR A 58 -33.24 10.34 -1.99
CA TYR A 58 -32.14 9.70 -1.24
C TYR A 58 -32.14 10.00 0.26
N MET A 59 -32.94 10.98 0.71
CA MET A 59 -33.03 11.33 2.13
C MET A 59 -34.00 10.40 2.88
N GLY A 60 -33.71 10.15 4.17
CA GLY A 60 -34.52 9.31 5.04
C GLY A 60 -34.18 7.83 4.93
N PHE A 61 -34.87 6.99 5.71
CA PHE A 61 -34.58 5.56 5.79
C PHE A 61 -34.74 4.85 4.45
N GLU A 62 -35.86 5.06 3.76
CA GLU A 62 -36.09 4.49 2.43
C GLU A 62 -35.16 5.10 1.38
N GLY A 63 -34.87 6.41 1.49
CA GLY A 63 -33.98 7.07 0.56
C GLY A 63 -32.54 6.53 0.60
N ALA A 64 -32.04 6.16 1.78
CA ALA A 64 -30.75 5.49 1.89
C ALA A 64 -30.72 4.15 1.13
N VAL A 65 -31.82 3.39 1.15
CA VAL A 65 -31.95 2.14 0.39
C VAL A 65 -31.99 2.41 -1.12
N ASN A 66 -32.67 3.48 -1.56
CA ASN A 66 -32.70 3.88 -2.96
C ASN A 66 -31.31 4.30 -3.47
N MET A 67 -30.57 5.10 -2.68
CA MET A 67 -29.19 5.48 -3.00
C MET A 67 -28.28 4.24 -3.09
N ALA A 68 -28.39 3.31 -2.14
CA ALA A 68 -27.61 2.07 -2.15
C ALA A 68 -27.93 1.22 -3.39
N ARG A 69 -29.20 1.14 -3.79
CA ARG A 69 -29.64 0.45 -5.02
C ARG A 69 -29.01 1.08 -6.28
N ASP A 70 -29.02 2.40 -6.37
CA ASP A 70 -28.46 3.12 -7.53
C ASP A 70 -26.93 2.98 -7.59
N LEU A 71 -26.24 3.04 -6.45
CA LEU A 71 -24.80 2.76 -6.38
C LEU A 71 -24.49 1.32 -6.82
N TYR A 72 -25.23 0.34 -6.30
CA TYR A 72 -25.05 -1.06 -6.65
C TYR A 72 -25.21 -1.29 -8.15
N ASN A 73 -26.32 -0.80 -8.74
CA ASN A 73 -26.58 -0.96 -10.17
C ASN A 73 -25.55 -0.24 -11.05
N ALA A 74 -25.00 0.88 -10.58
CA ALA A 74 -23.96 1.61 -11.30
C ALA A 74 -22.65 0.81 -11.34
N ILE A 75 -22.21 0.29 -10.20
CA ILE A 75 -20.95 -0.48 -10.05
C ILE A 75 -21.04 -1.82 -10.79
N TYR A 76 -22.13 -2.57 -10.59
CA TYR A 76 -22.30 -3.93 -11.12
C TYR A 76 -22.98 -3.97 -12.50
N SER A 77 -22.91 -2.87 -13.26
CA SER A 77 -23.49 -2.82 -14.60
C SER A 77 -22.72 -3.70 -15.58
N PRO A 78 -23.37 -4.65 -16.29
CA PRO A 78 -22.71 -5.46 -17.32
C PRO A 78 -22.08 -4.61 -18.44
N LEU A 79 -22.64 -3.42 -18.71
CA LEU A 79 -22.12 -2.52 -19.72
C LEU A 79 -20.70 -2.05 -19.41
N MET A 80 -20.36 -1.85 -18.12
CA MET A 80 -19.00 -1.44 -17.73
C MET A 80 -17.97 -2.53 -18.01
N GLN A 81 -18.36 -3.80 -17.83
CA GLN A 81 -17.50 -4.95 -18.17
C GLN A 81 -17.30 -5.07 -19.69
N LEU A 82 -18.37 -4.87 -20.45
CA LEU A 82 -18.34 -4.97 -21.91
C LEU A 82 -17.57 -3.81 -22.56
N ALA A 83 -17.63 -2.59 -22.00
CA ALA A 83 -16.98 -1.41 -22.58
C ALA A 83 -15.44 -1.51 -22.60
N GLY A 84 -14.85 -2.26 -21.67
CA GLY A 84 -13.40 -2.50 -21.62
C GLY A 84 -12.88 -3.54 -22.61
N ILE A 85 -13.76 -4.23 -23.34
CA ILE A 85 -13.41 -5.29 -24.30
C ILE A 85 -13.20 -4.66 -25.68
N ASP A 86 -12.00 -4.81 -26.23
CA ASP A 86 -11.72 -4.46 -27.62
C ASP A 86 -12.08 -5.65 -28.50
N VAL A 87 -13.04 -5.47 -29.40
CA VAL A 87 -13.52 -6.55 -30.30
C VAL A 87 -12.48 -6.98 -31.35
N ARG A 88 -11.38 -6.23 -31.48
CA ARG A 88 -10.26 -6.56 -32.40
C ARG A 88 -9.24 -7.48 -31.76
N ASP A 89 -9.30 -7.65 -30.44
CA ASP A 89 -8.45 -8.61 -29.75
C ASP A 89 -8.98 -10.02 -30.09
N ASP A 90 -8.27 -10.75 -30.96
CA ASP A 90 -8.65 -12.10 -31.45
C ASP A 90 -8.76 -13.16 -30.33
N GLU A 91 -8.23 -12.85 -29.14
CA GLU A 91 -8.30 -13.68 -27.94
C GLU A 91 -9.14 -12.97 -26.87
N PRO A 92 -10.13 -13.62 -26.24
CA PRO A 92 -10.75 -13.06 -25.04
C PRO A 92 -9.63 -12.81 -24.03
N LYS A 93 -9.47 -11.56 -23.55
CA LYS A 93 -8.56 -11.25 -22.45
C LYS A 93 -8.90 -12.22 -21.32
N LYS A 94 -8.04 -13.21 -21.08
CA LYS A 94 -8.20 -14.13 -19.95
C LYS A 94 -8.36 -13.25 -18.72
N ASP A 95 -9.45 -13.47 -17.98
CA ASP A 95 -9.63 -12.87 -16.68
C ASP A 95 -8.56 -13.45 -15.75
N ASN A 96 -7.36 -12.87 -15.85
CA ASN A 96 -6.22 -13.22 -15.03
C ASN A 96 -6.40 -12.63 -13.62
N SER A 97 -7.56 -12.04 -13.27
CA SER A 97 -7.75 -11.45 -11.94
C SER A 97 -7.59 -12.50 -10.85
N GLU A 98 -8.05 -13.74 -11.05
CA GLU A 98 -7.83 -14.84 -10.11
C GLU A 98 -6.37 -15.28 -10.07
N SER A 99 -5.70 -15.43 -11.21
CA SER A 99 -4.28 -15.82 -11.24
C SER A 99 -3.36 -14.73 -10.67
N LEU A 100 -3.68 -13.46 -10.92
CA LEU A 100 -2.94 -12.30 -10.40
C LEU A 100 -3.18 -12.14 -8.90
N LYS A 101 -4.42 -12.35 -8.43
CA LYS A 101 -4.72 -12.41 -6.98
C LYS A 101 -3.91 -13.53 -6.33
N GLN A 102 -3.94 -14.74 -6.88
CA GLN A 102 -3.21 -15.87 -6.32
C GLN A 102 -1.71 -15.64 -6.29
N GLN A 103 -1.11 -15.13 -7.37
CA GLN A 103 0.30 -14.74 -7.39
C GLN A 103 0.62 -13.64 -6.37
N SER A 104 -0.25 -12.64 -6.22
CA SER A 104 -0.06 -11.58 -5.21
C SER A 104 -0.15 -12.08 -3.77
N GLU A 105 -1.05 -13.01 -3.50
CA GLU A 105 -1.22 -13.65 -2.19
C GLU A 105 -0.01 -14.52 -1.86
N GLU A 106 0.49 -15.31 -2.83
CA GLU A 106 1.69 -16.12 -2.67
C GLU A 106 2.93 -15.26 -2.37
N VAL A 107 3.12 -14.17 -3.11
CA VAL A 107 4.23 -13.21 -2.88
C VAL A 107 4.09 -12.55 -1.50
N THR A 108 2.88 -12.15 -1.10
CA THR A 108 2.63 -11.52 0.20
C THR A 108 2.90 -12.49 1.35
N ALA A 109 2.44 -13.74 1.22
CA ALA A 109 2.69 -14.79 2.21
C ALA A 109 4.18 -15.09 2.36
N TYR A 110 4.90 -15.17 1.23
CA TYR A 110 6.35 -15.36 1.23
C TYR A 110 7.09 -14.22 1.95
N ILE A 111 6.75 -12.96 1.64
CA ILE A 111 7.35 -11.79 2.30
C ILE A 111 7.08 -11.84 3.81
N GLN A 112 5.85 -12.15 4.21
CA GLN A 112 5.45 -12.21 5.61
C GLN A 112 6.21 -13.30 6.40
N GLU A 113 6.38 -14.48 5.82
CA GLU A 113 7.17 -15.58 6.41
C GLU A 113 8.63 -15.15 6.63
N ARG A 114 9.25 -14.53 5.62
CA ARG A 114 10.64 -14.03 5.73
C ARG A 114 10.79 -12.91 6.75
N THR A 115 9.80 -12.02 6.84
CA THR A 115 9.76 -10.99 7.88
C THR A 115 9.73 -11.63 9.27
N GLU A 116 8.96 -12.70 9.48
CA GLU A 116 8.91 -13.42 10.75
C GLU A 116 10.23 -14.06 11.15
N GLU A 117 10.88 -14.74 10.20
CA GLU A 117 12.19 -15.36 10.41
C GLU A 117 13.25 -14.32 10.84
N ILE A 118 13.30 -13.19 10.13
CA ILE A 118 14.27 -12.12 10.42
C ILE A 118 13.93 -11.40 11.73
N THR A 119 12.66 -11.07 11.98
CA THR A 119 12.25 -10.44 13.26
C THR A 119 12.63 -11.33 14.43
N LYS A 120 12.34 -12.64 14.37
CA LYS A 120 12.73 -13.59 15.42
C LYS A 120 14.24 -13.62 15.63
N PHE A 121 15.00 -13.66 14.53
CA PHE A 121 16.46 -13.65 14.61
C PHE A 121 17.01 -12.38 15.28
N ILE A 122 16.47 -11.21 14.94
CA ILE A 122 16.87 -9.93 15.55
C ILE A 122 16.52 -9.94 17.04
N GLN A 123 15.32 -10.40 17.42
CA GLN A 123 14.92 -10.49 18.83
C GLN A 123 15.85 -11.38 19.66
N GLU A 124 16.37 -12.47 19.08
CA GLU A 124 17.26 -13.41 19.77
C GLU A 124 18.71 -12.91 19.89
N ARG A 125 19.18 -12.04 18.99
CA ARG A 125 20.62 -11.75 18.83
C ARG A 125 21.00 -10.27 18.93
N CYS A 126 20.10 -9.37 18.58
CA CYS A 126 20.36 -7.94 18.63
C CYS A 126 19.92 -7.37 19.98
N LEU A 127 20.63 -6.35 20.47
CA LEU A 127 20.27 -5.67 21.72
C LEU A 127 19.86 -4.21 21.51
N TRP A 128 20.17 -3.63 20.35
CA TRP A 128 19.91 -2.22 20.03
C TRP A 128 18.41 -1.87 19.99
N GLN A 129 17.52 -2.86 19.89
CA GLN A 129 16.07 -2.69 19.98
C GLN A 129 15.53 -2.66 21.42
N PHE A 130 16.36 -2.95 22.43
CA PHE A 130 15.95 -3.04 23.85
C PHE A 130 16.50 -1.90 24.72
N HIS A 131 16.73 -0.73 24.12
CA HIS A 131 17.11 0.48 24.87
C HIS A 131 16.04 0.91 25.88
N SER A 132 16.47 1.67 26.89
CA SER A 132 15.65 2.02 28.05
C SER A 132 14.49 2.96 27.73
N ARG A 133 14.59 3.76 26.67
CA ARG A 133 13.56 4.72 26.27
C ARG A 133 12.98 4.39 24.91
N SER A 134 11.70 4.72 24.72
CA SER A 134 11.01 4.45 23.46
C SER A 134 11.61 5.20 22.28
N TRP A 135 12.01 6.46 22.45
CA TRP A 135 12.65 7.22 21.38
C TRP A 135 14.04 6.66 21.02
N ASP A 136 14.81 6.17 22.01
CA ASP A 136 16.10 5.53 21.75
C ASP A 136 15.91 4.20 20.98
N ARG A 137 14.86 3.43 21.32
CA ARG A 137 14.51 2.21 20.58
C ARG A 137 14.13 2.53 19.14
N GLU A 138 13.31 3.56 18.94
CA GLU A 138 12.86 4.00 17.62
C GLU A 138 14.04 4.47 16.75
N GLU A 139 14.91 5.31 17.29
CA GLU A 139 16.10 5.80 16.60
C GLU A 139 17.01 4.65 16.16
N ASN A 140 17.28 3.69 17.05
CA ASN A 140 18.15 2.57 16.75
C ASN A 140 17.52 1.58 15.76
N ILE A 141 16.23 1.25 15.92
CA ILE A 141 15.53 0.38 14.96
C ILE A 141 15.55 1.01 13.58
N ASN A 142 15.20 2.30 13.47
CA ASN A 142 15.21 3.00 12.19
C ASN A 142 16.61 3.11 11.59
N GLY A 143 17.58 3.55 12.39
CA GLY A 143 18.96 3.75 11.94
C GLY A 143 19.62 2.46 11.46
N VAL A 144 19.56 1.39 12.26
CA VAL A 144 20.21 0.11 11.93
C VAL A 144 19.55 -0.55 10.72
N ILE A 145 18.21 -0.61 10.67
CA ILE A 145 17.52 -1.26 9.55
C ILE A 145 17.71 -0.48 8.24
N ASN A 146 17.64 0.86 8.27
CA ASN A 146 17.88 1.67 7.07
C ASN A 146 19.31 1.49 6.54
N LYS A 147 20.31 1.46 7.42
CA LYS A 147 21.69 1.17 7.01
C LYS A 147 21.84 -0.28 6.50
N ALA A 148 21.10 -1.25 7.06
CA ALA A 148 21.12 -2.63 6.59
C ALA A 148 20.54 -2.77 5.18
N ILE A 149 19.43 -2.07 4.89
CA ILE A 149 18.84 -1.98 3.55
C ILE A 149 19.87 -1.41 2.56
N ALA A 150 20.46 -0.26 2.87
CA ALA A 150 21.45 0.37 2.00
C ALA A 150 22.69 -0.54 1.74
N ILE A 151 23.16 -1.27 2.75
CA ILE A 151 24.25 -2.26 2.58
C ILE A 151 23.80 -3.41 1.68
N ALA A 152 22.58 -3.92 1.85
CA ALA A 152 22.06 -5.02 1.05
C ALA A 152 21.86 -4.61 -0.44
N SER A 153 21.42 -3.38 -0.68
CA SER A 153 21.23 -2.80 -2.02
C SER A 153 22.54 -2.38 -2.70
N GLY A 154 23.68 -2.38 -1.98
CA GLY A 154 24.98 -1.99 -2.52
C GLY A 154 25.16 -0.47 -2.67
N GLU A 155 24.35 0.33 -1.99
CA GLU A 155 24.42 1.78 -2.04
C GLU A 155 25.66 2.32 -1.31
N LYS A 156 26.22 3.43 -1.82
CA LYS A 156 27.35 4.09 -1.18
C LYS A 156 26.87 4.90 0.02
N LEU A 157 27.20 4.43 1.22
CA LEU A 157 26.81 5.07 2.47
C LEU A 157 27.73 6.23 2.85
N VAL A 158 27.13 7.37 3.18
CA VAL A 158 27.78 8.49 3.86
C VAL A 158 27.49 8.36 5.36
N ASN A 159 28.54 8.40 6.18
CA ASN A 159 28.47 8.24 7.64
C ASN A 159 29.26 9.39 8.29
N GLU A 160 28.63 10.55 8.40
CA GLU A 160 29.27 11.78 8.87
C GLU A 160 29.26 11.85 10.38
N SER A 161 28.12 11.52 11.00
CA SER A 161 27.95 11.62 12.45
C SER A 161 28.42 10.36 13.20
N PRO A 162 28.79 10.49 14.50
CA PRO A 162 29.08 9.32 15.35
C PRO A 162 27.90 8.33 15.45
N ALA A 163 26.66 8.83 15.49
CA ALA A 163 25.46 8.00 15.55
C ALA A 163 25.29 7.14 14.29
N GLU A 164 25.47 7.73 13.10
CA GLU A 164 25.40 6.98 11.85
C GLU A 164 26.50 5.91 11.73
N LYS A 165 27.69 6.18 12.27
CA LYS A 165 28.78 5.19 12.32
C LYS A 165 28.42 4.02 13.23
N LEU A 166 27.73 4.28 14.34
CA LEU A 166 27.23 3.24 15.24
C LEU A 166 26.17 2.38 14.55
N HIS A 167 25.16 3.02 13.96
CA HIS A 167 24.11 2.31 13.21
C HIS A 167 24.69 1.49 12.05
N TYR A 168 25.68 2.02 11.34
CA TYR A 168 26.39 1.30 10.29
C TYR A 168 27.13 0.07 10.83
N ALA A 169 27.77 0.16 12.00
CA ALA A 169 28.48 -0.97 12.59
C ALA A 169 27.51 -2.12 12.93
N ASP A 170 26.40 -1.82 13.60
CA ASP A 170 25.37 -2.81 13.92
C ASP A 170 24.72 -3.39 12.66
N ALA A 171 24.40 -2.54 11.68
CA ALA A 171 23.81 -2.95 10.41
C ALA A 171 24.74 -3.87 9.61
N LYS A 172 26.04 -3.59 9.59
CA LYS A 172 27.02 -4.42 8.88
C LYS A 172 27.10 -5.81 9.47
N ILE A 173 27.11 -5.93 10.80
CA ILE A 173 27.12 -7.23 11.48
C ILE A 173 25.80 -7.97 11.23
N LEU A 174 24.67 -7.27 11.32
CA LEU A 174 23.36 -7.84 11.02
C LEU A 174 23.30 -8.41 9.60
N VAL A 175 23.69 -7.65 8.58
CA VAL A 175 23.65 -8.12 7.18
C VAL A 175 24.59 -9.30 6.95
N LEU A 176 25.79 -9.30 7.55
CA LEU A 176 26.70 -10.45 7.47
C LEU A 176 26.09 -11.71 8.07
N ASP A 177 25.47 -11.60 9.24
CA ASP A 177 24.81 -12.72 9.91
C ASP A 177 23.58 -13.19 9.14
N LEU A 178 22.79 -12.28 8.56
CA LEU A 178 21.63 -12.61 7.73
C LEU A 178 22.05 -13.39 6.48
N LYS A 179 23.09 -12.93 5.76
CA LYS A 179 23.65 -13.64 4.61
C LYS A 179 24.14 -15.05 4.97
N LYS A 180 24.74 -15.20 6.16
CA LYS A 180 25.23 -16.50 6.63
C LYS A 180 24.10 -17.45 7.04
N LYS A 181 23.03 -16.94 7.66
CA LYS A 181 21.94 -17.74 8.21
C LYS A 181 20.87 -18.07 7.16
N PHE A 182 20.61 -17.16 6.24
CA PHE A 182 19.50 -17.23 5.29
C PHE A 182 20.02 -17.24 3.85
N SER A 183 20.05 -18.43 3.22
CA SER A 183 20.53 -18.60 1.84
C SER A 183 19.71 -17.81 0.81
N TRP A 184 18.43 -17.57 1.09
CA TRP A 184 17.56 -16.77 0.23
C TRP A 184 17.96 -15.29 0.23
N PHE A 185 18.58 -14.79 1.31
CA PHE A 185 18.91 -13.37 1.46
C PHE A 185 19.98 -12.91 0.45
N GLU A 186 20.88 -13.80 0.04
CA GLU A 186 21.91 -13.49 -0.97
C GLU A 186 21.39 -13.62 -2.41
N ASN A 187 20.41 -14.50 -2.63
CA ASN A 187 19.89 -14.83 -3.97
C ASN A 187 18.62 -14.06 -4.35
N SER A 188 18.09 -13.23 -3.44
CA SER A 188 16.85 -12.46 -3.66
C SER A 188 17.12 -11.11 -4.30
N ASP A 189 16.11 -10.60 -5.00
CA ASP A 189 16.15 -9.27 -5.58
C ASP A 189 16.20 -8.17 -4.50
N GLN A 190 16.81 -7.04 -4.84
CA GLN A 190 17.01 -5.91 -3.93
C GLN A 190 15.67 -5.33 -3.45
N ALA A 191 14.65 -5.29 -4.34
CA ALA A 191 13.32 -4.82 -3.98
C ALA A 191 12.67 -5.73 -2.93
N HIS A 192 12.82 -7.05 -3.07
CA HIS A 192 12.32 -8.02 -2.10
C HIS A 192 13.00 -7.88 -0.74
N ILE A 193 14.33 -7.75 -0.71
CA ILE A 193 15.08 -7.57 0.56
C ILE A 193 14.64 -6.27 1.25
N THR A 194 14.49 -5.20 0.48
CA THR A 194 14.03 -3.90 0.98
C THR A 194 12.64 -4.02 1.60
N ALA A 195 11.69 -4.66 0.89
CA ALA A 195 10.32 -4.86 1.39
C ALA A 195 10.28 -5.68 2.70
N VAL A 196 11.05 -6.77 2.77
CA VAL A 196 11.11 -7.61 3.96
C VAL A 196 11.69 -6.84 5.15
N LEU A 197 12.82 -6.14 4.96
CA LEU A 197 13.47 -5.37 6.03
C LEU A 197 12.62 -4.20 6.52
N GLU A 198 11.88 -3.54 5.62
CA GLU A 198 10.96 -2.47 5.99
C GLU A 198 9.81 -3.01 6.86
N LEU A 199 9.23 -4.16 6.50
CA LEU A 199 8.22 -4.81 7.35
C LEU A 199 8.79 -5.30 8.69
N VAL A 200 10.04 -5.79 8.71
CA VAL A 200 10.75 -6.13 9.95
C VAL A 200 10.86 -4.91 10.86
N LYS A 201 11.21 -3.75 10.30
CA LYS A 201 11.29 -2.47 11.04
C LYS A 201 9.96 -2.15 11.72
N GLN A 202 8.86 -2.19 10.96
CA GLN A 202 7.51 -1.93 11.48
C GLN A 202 7.13 -2.93 12.59
N LYS A 203 7.43 -4.21 12.40
CA LYS A 203 7.15 -5.26 13.40
C LYS A 203 7.97 -5.08 14.67
N LEU A 204 9.25 -4.70 14.56
CA LEU A 204 10.11 -4.40 15.70
C LEU A 204 9.63 -3.18 16.48
N ILE A 205 9.21 -2.10 15.81
CA ILE A 205 8.58 -0.93 16.46
C ILE A 205 7.30 -1.37 17.19
N GLY A 206 6.47 -2.19 16.52
CA GLY A 206 5.26 -2.77 17.09
C GLY A 206 5.51 -3.54 18.39
N ILE A 207 6.56 -4.36 18.43
CA ILE A 207 6.87 -5.19 19.59
C ILE A 207 7.59 -4.38 20.67
N ALA A 208 8.63 -3.64 20.29
CA ALA A 208 9.53 -2.99 21.22
C ALA A 208 8.95 -1.70 21.80
N ILE A 209 8.00 -1.03 21.13
CA ILE A 209 7.50 0.27 21.59
C ILE A 209 6.01 0.20 21.92
N THR A 210 5.15 -0.11 20.95
CA THR A 210 3.70 0.00 21.14
C THR A 210 3.10 -1.18 21.91
N GLY A 211 3.63 -2.39 21.71
CA GLY A 211 3.23 -3.61 22.41
C GLY A 211 4.02 -3.89 23.70
N SER A 212 5.06 -3.11 24.00
CA SER A 212 5.90 -3.26 25.19
C SER A 212 5.15 -2.73 26.41
N ARG A 213 4.72 -3.64 27.29
CA ARG A 213 4.15 -3.32 28.61
C ARG A 213 5.22 -3.33 29.70
#